data_AF-A0A3Q2PV90-F1
#
_entry.id   AF-A0A3Q2PV90-F1
#
_cell.length_a   1.000
_cell.length_b   1.000
_cell.length_c   1.000
_cell.angle_alpha   90.00
_cell.angle_beta   90.00
_cell.angle_gamma   90.00
#
_symmetry.space_group_name_H-M   'P 1'
#
loop_
_entity.id
_entity.type
_entity.pdbx_description
1 polymer ?
#
loop_
_entity_poly.entity_id
_entity_poly.type
_entity_poly.pdbx_seq_one_letter_code
_entity_poly.pdbx_strand_id
1 'polypeptide(L)'
;MKKQFNRMKQLANQTVGRAEKTEVLSDDLLQIERRMELVRVVSHNTHKKMASCLQGHMGAEAEKRHSVPRLYTGNGQKKLPLTALSQAMVEGGNQLGEDSLIGKMMEVCGEVENRLATELMQHELQMEKEVLDPLSQLAEVEIPNILKQRKQLAKLVLDYDSARARWLQATKSIISGTNTQALTAKADLLKEEVDEAMNKVELCKDQLAADMYSFFSKEGDYAHYFITTPGWKNPPLERRWMIT
;
A
#
# COMPACT_ATOMS: atom_id res chain seq x y z
N MET A 1 -19.10 -43.30 14.08
CA MET A 1 -19.31 -41.94 13.52
C MET A 1 -19.04 -40.77 14.48
N LYS A 2 -19.33 -40.87 15.79
CA LYS A 2 -19.10 -39.77 16.77
C LYS A 2 -17.64 -39.27 16.91
N LYS A 3 -16.64 -40.13 16.72
CA LYS A 3 -15.20 -39.74 16.81
C LYS A 3 -14.74 -38.80 15.68
N GLN A 4 -15.23 -39.01 14.45
CA GLN A 4 -14.88 -38.14 13.31
C GLN A 4 -15.58 -36.78 13.43
N PHE A 5 -16.83 -36.76 13.90
CA PHE A 5 -17.56 -35.52 14.17
C PHE A 5 -16.89 -34.67 15.26
N ASN A 6 -16.41 -35.29 16.34
CA ASN A 6 -15.67 -34.58 17.38
C ASN A 6 -14.32 -34.06 16.88
N ARG A 7 -13.60 -34.82 16.03
CA ARG A 7 -12.37 -34.33 15.37
C ARG A 7 -12.65 -33.15 14.44
N MET A 8 -13.72 -33.22 13.65
CA MET A 8 -14.09 -32.14 12.73
C MET A 8 -14.57 -30.90 13.49
N LYS A 9 -15.26 -31.07 14.62
CA LYS A 9 -15.62 -29.98 15.53
C LYS A 9 -14.39 -29.36 16.22
N GLN A 10 -13.38 -30.17 16.53
CA GLN A 10 -12.12 -29.71 17.13
C GLN A 10 -11.24 -28.96 16.11
N LEU A 11 -11.21 -29.42 14.86
CA LEU A 11 -10.58 -28.71 13.74
C LEU A 11 -11.35 -27.43 13.37
N ALA A 12 -12.68 -27.47 13.39
CA ALA A 12 -13.50 -26.28 13.15
C ALA A 12 -13.32 -25.24 14.28
N ASN A 13 -13.21 -25.65 15.54
CA ASN A 13 -12.88 -24.75 16.64
C ASN A 13 -11.42 -24.24 16.59
N GLN A 14 -10.49 -24.98 15.97
CA GLN A 14 -9.12 -24.50 15.71
C GLN A 14 -9.03 -23.54 14.52
N THR A 15 -9.89 -23.69 13.51
CA THR A 15 -9.85 -22.91 12.27
C THR A 15 -10.86 -21.76 12.24
N VAL A 16 -11.94 -21.84 13.04
CA VAL A 16 -13.06 -20.90 13.05
C VAL A 16 -13.62 -20.75 14.47
N GLY A 17 -13.14 -19.75 15.21
CA GLY A 17 -13.95 -19.12 16.26
C GLY A 17 -13.58 -19.45 17.70
N ARG A 18 -12.97 -18.43 18.33
CA ARG A 18 -12.91 -18.19 19.78
C ARG A 18 -12.06 -19.19 20.58
N ALA A 19 -10.74 -19.06 20.41
CA ALA A 19 -9.91 -18.94 21.61
C ALA A 19 -10.48 -17.75 22.42
N GLU A 20 -10.80 -17.97 23.68
CA GLU A 20 -11.24 -16.89 24.57
C GLU A 20 -10.27 -15.73 24.43
N LYS A 21 -10.82 -14.56 24.06
CA LYS A 21 -10.10 -13.32 23.82
C LYS A 21 -9.10 -13.06 24.95
N THR A 22 -7.83 -13.42 24.74
CA THR A 22 -6.79 -12.43 24.99
C THR A 22 -7.16 -11.32 24.02
N GLU A 23 -7.76 -10.22 24.50
CA GLU A 23 -7.98 -9.03 23.66
C GLU A 23 -6.60 -8.50 23.30
N VAL A 24 -6.01 -9.07 22.25
CA VAL A 24 -4.62 -8.81 21.84
C VAL A 24 -4.47 -7.34 21.43
N LEU A 25 -5.56 -6.70 21.02
CA LEU A 25 -5.62 -5.30 20.63
C LEU A 25 -6.85 -4.66 21.28
N SER A 26 -6.71 -3.39 21.66
CA SER A 26 -7.82 -2.55 22.11
C SER A 26 -8.81 -2.27 20.97
N ASP A 27 -10.04 -1.88 21.31
CA ASP A 27 -11.06 -1.50 20.33
C ASP A 27 -10.58 -0.35 19.40
N ASP A 28 -9.81 0.59 19.93
CA ASP A 28 -9.19 1.69 19.17
C ASP A 28 -8.23 1.17 18.11
N LEU A 29 -7.36 0.22 18.46
CA LEU A 29 -6.42 -0.39 17.52
C LEU A 29 -7.17 -1.19 16.45
N LEU A 30 -8.25 -1.91 16.81
CA LEU A 30 -9.10 -2.60 15.83
C LEU A 30 -9.81 -1.63 14.87
N GLN A 31 -10.15 -0.42 15.34
CA GLN A 31 -10.67 0.63 14.47
C GLN A 31 -9.59 1.16 13.51
N ILE A 32 -8.37 1.39 13.99
CA ILE A 32 -7.23 1.80 13.17
C ILE A 32 -6.91 0.72 12.12
N GLU A 33 -6.90 -0.57 12.49
CA GLU A 33 -6.67 -1.69 11.56
C GLU A 33 -7.65 -1.67 10.38
N ARG A 34 -8.95 -1.53 10.68
CA ARG A 34 -10.00 -1.45 9.65
C ARG A 34 -9.82 -0.23 8.74
N ARG A 35 -9.51 0.92 9.33
CA ARG A 35 -9.30 2.17 8.58
C ARG A 35 -8.07 2.07 7.68
N MET A 36 -6.98 1.53 8.19
CA MET A 36 -5.74 1.32 7.45
C MET A 36 -5.96 0.42 6.23
N GLU A 37 -6.73 -0.66 6.35
CA GLU A 37 -7.04 -1.53 5.21
C GLU A 37 -7.89 -0.81 4.15
N LEU A 38 -8.85 0.03 4.56
CA LEU A 38 -9.60 0.87 3.62
C LEU A 38 -8.68 1.86 2.89
N VAL A 39 -7.80 2.55 3.62
CA VAL A 39 -6.81 3.48 3.03
C VAL A 39 -5.93 2.76 2.02
N ARG A 40 -5.48 1.52 2.30
CA ARG A 40 -4.69 0.71 1.37
C ARG A 40 -5.43 0.48 0.05
N VAL A 41 -6.67 -0.02 0.13
CA VAL A 41 -7.48 -0.35 -1.05
C VAL A 41 -7.79 0.90 -1.87
N VAL A 42 -8.19 1.99 -1.21
CA VAL A 42 -8.47 3.27 -1.87
C VAL A 42 -7.21 3.81 -2.55
N SER A 43 -6.09 3.85 -1.84
CA SER A 43 -4.81 4.35 -2.38
C SER A 43 -4.36 3.53 -3.59
N HIS A 44 -4.42 2.20 -3.51
CA HIS A 44 -4.08 1.31 -4.63
C HIS A 44 -4.99 1.55 -5.84
N ASN A 45 -6.31 1.61 -5.64
CA ASN A 45 -7.27 1.83 -6.72
C ASN A 45 -7.09 3.19 -7.37
N THR A 46 -6.90 4.24 -6.57
CA THR A 46 -6.66 5.60 -7.05
C THR A 46 -5.35 5.68 -7.82
N HIS A 47 -4.26 5.13 -7.28
CA HIS A 47 -2.98 5.02 -7.98
C HIS A 47 -3.15 4.35 -9.35
N LYS A 48 -3.84 3.20 -9.41
CA LYS A 48 -4.08 2.46 -10.66
C LYS A 48 -4.85 3.30 -11.69
N LYS A 49 -5.91 3.98 -11.26
CA LYS A 49 -6.72 4.84 -12.14
C LYS A 49 -5.93 6.06 -12.62
N MET A 50 -5.22 6.75 -11.72
CA MET A 50 -4.41 7.91 -12.06
C MET A 50 -3.25 7.53 -13.00
N ALA A 51 -2.56 6.42 -12.74
CA ALA A 51 -1.53 5.91 -13.64
C ALA A 51 -2.09 5.61 -15.04
N SER A 52 -3.30 5.04 -15.13
CA SER A 52 -3.95 4.80 -16.43
C SER A 52 -4.32 6.09 -17.18
N CYS A 53 -4.65 7.17 -16.47
CA CYS A 53 -4.92 8.47 -17.10
C CYS A 53 -3.65 9.10 -17.70
N LEU A 54 -2.50 8.94 -17.04
CA LEU A 54 -1.22 9.44 -17.56
C LEU A 54 -0.69 8.58 -18.72
N GLN A 55 -0.95 7.27 -18.69
CA GLN A 55 -0.58 6.36 -19.78
C GLN A 55 -1.57 6.40 -20.96
N GLY A 56 -2.78 6.92 -20.73
CA GLY A 56 -3.96 6.76 -21.58
C GLY A 56 -4.07 7.69 -22.78
N HIS A 57 -2.97 8.21 -23.31
CA HIS A 57 -2.95 8.91 -24.61
C HIS A 57 -2.49 8.02 -25.78
N MET A 58 -2.55 6.70 -25.63
CA MET A 58 -2.47 5.75 -26.74
C MET A 58 -3.73 4.90 -26.74
N GLY A 59 -4.58 5.13 -27.74
CA GLY A 59 -5.88 4.47 -27.91
C GLY A 59 -5.77 2.94 -27.91
N ALA A 60 -6.92 2.32 -27.67
CA ALA A 60 -7.18 0.89 -27.51
C ALA A 60 -6.82 -0.05 -28.71
N GLU A 61 -5.74 0.23 -29.43
CA GLU A 61 -5.23 -0.53 -30.59
C GLU A 61 -3.69 -0.67 -30.50
N ALA A 62 -3.14 -0.84 -29.30
CA ALA A 62 -1.70 -1.09 -29.08
C ALA A 62 -1.41 -2.43 -28.39
N GLU A 63 -2.37 -3.35 -28.37
CA GLU A 63 -2.25 -4.64 -27.65
C GLU A 63 -1.31 -5.66 -28.33
N LYS A 64 -0.57 -5.27 -29.38
CA LYS A 64 0.34 -6.19 -30.11
C LYS A 64 1.77 -5.72 -30.30
N ARG A 65 2.26 -4.72 -29.56
CA ARG A 65 3.70 -4.47 -29.50
C ARG A 65 4.15 -4.20 -28.08
N HIS A 66 4.64 -5.28 -27.46
CA HIS A 66 5.58 -5.31 -26.36
C HIS A 66 5.20 -4.45 -25.14
N SER A 67 4.97 -5.14 -24.03
CA SER A 67 5.22 -4.64 -22.69
C SER A 67 6.42 -3.67 -22.70
N VAL A 68 6.16 -2.37 -22.52
CA VAL A 68 7.21 -1.44 -22.12
C VAL A 68 6.93 -1.06 -20.68
N PRO A 69 7.61 -1.71 -19.72
CA PRO A 69 7.62 -1.29 -18.34
C PRO A 69 7.91 0.21 -18.23
N ARG A 70 7.29 0.85 -17.24
CA ARG A 70 7.70 2.16 -16.74
C ARG A 70 9.22 2.15 -16.61
N LEU A 71 9.92 3.03 -17.33
CA LEU A 71 11.29 3.46 -17.03
C LEU A 71 11.59 4.70 -17.88
N TYR A 72 11.79 5.82 -17.19
CA TYR A 72 12.69 6.84 -17.66
C TYR A 72 14.02 6.17 -17.97
N THR A 73 14.50 6.27 -19.21
CA THR A 73 15.91 6.03 -19.46
C THR A 73 16.66 7.23 -18.88
N GLY A 74 17.80 6.98 -18.22
CA GLY A 74 18.71 8.01 -17.70
C GLY A 74 19.37 8.86 -18.81
N ASN A 75 18.76 8.93 -19.99
CA ASN A 75 19.21 9.54 -21.23
C ASN A 75 18.13 9.32 -22.33
N GLY A 76 17.40 10.37 -22.74
CA GLY A 76 16.73 10.41 -24.06
C GLY A 76 15.20 10.23 -24.12
N GLN A 77 14.48 11.33 -23.90
CA GLN A 77 13.24 11.78 -24.55
C GLN A 77 12.20 10.72 -25.01
N LYS A 78 11.14 10.52 -24.22
CA LYS A 78 9.81 10.26 -24.82
C LYS A 78 9.34 11.57 -25.45
N LYS A 79 9.45 11.72 -26.77
CA LYS A 79 8.82 12.87 -27.43
C LYS A 79 7.31 12.64 -27.43
N LEU A 80 6.57 13.49 -26.71
CA LEU A 80 5.12 13.52 -26.87
C LEU A 80 4.80 13.69 -28.36
N PRO A 81 3.73 13.07 -28.89
CA PRO A 81 3.29 13.31 -30.27
C PRO A 81 3.19 14.81 -30.60
N LEU A 82 2.89 15.62 -29.59
CA LEU A 82 2.85 17.08 -29.62
C LEU A 82 4.20 17.74 -29.96
N THR A 83 5.33 17.19 -29.49
CA THR A 83 6.67 17.66 -29.86
C THR A 83 6.97 17.37 -31.34
N ALA A 84 6.50 16.22 -31.86
CA ALA A 84 6.65 15.91 -33.27
C ALA A 84 5.77 16.79 -34.15
N LEU A 85 4.54 17.08 -33.71
CA LEU A 85 3.63 18.03 -34.36
C LEU A 85 4.25 19.43 -34.41
N SER A 86 4.75 19.93 -33.28
CA SER A 86 5.46 21.21 -33.20
C SER A 86 6.58 21.30 -34.24
N GLN A 87 7.45 20.28 -34.31
CA GLN A 87 8.56 20.25 -35.26
C GLN A 87 8.06 20.29 -36.71
N ALA A 88 7.02 19.52 -37.04
CA ALA A 88 6.44 19.51 -38.38
C ALA A 88 5.80 20.87 -38.76
N MET A 89 5.21 21.58 -37.79
CA MET A 89 4.64 22.92 -38.02
C MET A 89 5.73 23.96 -38.27
N VAL A 90 6.81 23.96 -37.48
CA VAL A 90 7.95 24.87 -37.68
C VAL A 90 8.65 24.58 -39.01
N GLU A 91 8.92 23.31 -39.33
CA GLU A 91 9.54 22.92 -40.59
C GLU A 91 8.66 23.23 -41.80
N GLY A 92 7.33 23.05 -41.69
CA GLY A 92 6.37 23.43 -42.72
C GLY A 92 6.27 24.94 -42.91
N GLY A 93 6.34 25.72 -41.82
CA GLY A 93 6.36 27.18 -41.87
C GLY A 93 7.57 27.72 -42.63
N ASN A 94 8.76 27.21 -42.29
CA ASN A 94 10.01 27.55 -42.97
C ASN A 94 9.99 27.25 -44.48
N GLN A 95 9.33 26.16 -44.90
CA GLN A 95 9.21 25.79 -46.32
C GLN A 95 8.31 26.73 -47.12
N LEU A 96 7.32 27.36 -46.48
CA LEU A 96 6.39 28.29 -47.12
C LEU A 96 6.99 29.70 -47.33
N GLY A 97 8.12 30.01 -46.67
CA GLY A 97 8.84 31.27 -46.77
C GLY A 97 8.30 32.37 -45.85
N GLU A 98 9.19 33.32 -45.51
CA GLU A 98 8.95 34.37 -44.50
C GLU A 98 7.87 35.40 -44.88
N ASP A 99 7.44 35.45 -46.15
CA ASP A 99 6.36 36.31 -46.61
C ASP A 99 4.97 35.66 -46.51
N SER A 100 4.91 34.35 -46.23
CA SER A 100 3.65 33.61 -46.09
C SER A 100 3.01 33.84 -44.73
N LEU A 101 1.78 34.37 -44.72
CA LEU A 101 0.98 34.49 -43.50
C LEU A 101 0.73 33.12 -42.85
N ILE A 102 0.56 32.07 -43.67
CA ILE A 102 0.40 30.69 -43.19
C ILE A 102 1.70 30.20 -42.54
N GLY A 103 2.85 30.50 -43.15
CA GLY A 103 4.16 30.14 -42.60
C GLY A 103 4.38 30.72 -41.21
N LYS A 104 4.15 32.03 -41.05
CA LYS A 104 4.23 32.73 -39.75
C LYS A 104 3.29 32.13 -38.70
N MET A 105 2.06 31.80 -39.08
CA MET A 105 1.10 31.19 -38.15
C MET A 105 1.53 29.77 -37.75
N MET A 106 2.06 28.98 -38.70
CA MET A 106 2.57 27.63 -38.41
C MET A 106 3.76 27.67 -37.45
N GLU A 107 4.68 28.63 -37.59
CA GLU A 107 5.79 28.82 -36.65
C GLU A 107 5.28 29.14 -35.23
N VAL A 108 4.39 30.15 -35.10
CA VAL A 108 3.82 30.53 -33.80
C VAL A 108 3.07 29.36 -33.15
N CYS A 109 2.23 28.65 -33.92
CA CYS A 109 1.55 27.46 -33.41
C CYS A 109 2.54 26.35 -33.02
N GLY A 110 3.60 26.14 -33.81
CA GLY A 110 4.64 25.18 -33.51
C GLY A 110 5.36 25.48 -32.18
N GLU A 111 5.67 26.75 -31.90
CA GLU A 111 6.25 27.16 -30.62
C GLU A 111 5.30 26.92 -29.43
N VAL A 112 4.02 27.27 -29.61
CA VAL A 112 2.98 27.05 -28.59
C VAL A 112 2.81 25.57 -28.29
N GLU A 113 2.74 24.72 -29.32
CA GLU A 113 2.65 23.26 -29.18
C GLU A 113 3.89 22.68 -28.48
N ASN A 114 5.09 23.19 -28.76
CA ASN A 114 6.31 22.75 -28.06
C ASN A 114 6.27 23.08 -26.57
N ARG A 115 5.79 24.29 -26.24
CA ARG A 115 5.65 24.72 -24.84
C ARG A 115 4.60 23.87 -24.12
N LEU A 116 3.45 23.63 -24.76
CA LEU A 116 2.42 22.76 -24.24
C LEU A 116 2.93 21.33 -24.00
N ALA A 117 3.73 20.79 -24.91
CA ALA A 117 4.37 19.48 -24.75
C ALA A 117 5.29 19.44 -23.51
N THR A 118 6.06 20.51 -23.31
CA THR A 118 6.97 20.60 -22.16
C THR A 118 6.22 20.66 -20.83
N GLU A 119 5.16 21.49 -20.76
CA GLU A 119 4.30 21.59 -19.57
C GLU A 119 3.59 20.27 -19.26
N LEU A 120 3.09 19.56 -20.28
CA LEU A 120 2.46 18.24 -20.11
C LEU A 120 3.44 17.20 -19.56
N MET A 121 4.65 17.13 -20.11
CA MET A 121 5.71 16.24 -19.62
C MET A 121 6.07 16.55 -18.16
N GLN A 122 6.24 17.83 -17.82
CA GLN A 122 6.54 18.24 -16.44
C GLN A 122 5.39 17.89 -15.49
N HIS A 123 4.15 18.12 -15.91
CA HIS A 123 2.97 17.73 -15.15
C HIS A 123 2.92 16.21 -14.88
N GLU A 124 3.16 15.38 -15.90
CA GLU A 124 3.21 13.92 -15.74
C GLU A 124 4.30 13.48 -14.75
N LEU A 125 5.51 14.02 -14.88
CA LEU A 125 6.63 13.72 -13.97
C LEU A 125 6.31 14.14 -12.53
N GLN A 126 5.73 15.32 -12.34
CA GLN A 126 5.34 15.83 -11.04
C GLN A 126 4.25 14.98 -10.40
N MET A 127 3.25 14.58 -11.18
CA MET A 127 2.18 13.68 -10.76
C MET A 127 2.70 12.31 -10.33
N GLU A 128 3.68 11.76 -11.06
CA GLU A 128 4.33 10.51 -10.68
C GLU A 128 5.03 10.65 -9.34
N LYS A 129 5.92 11.65 -9.21
CA LYS A 129 6.77 11.81 -8.03
C LYS A 129 6.02 12.23 -6.77
N GLU A 130 5.05 13.13 -6.88
CA GLU A 130 4.39 13.73 -5.71
C GLU A 130 3.10 13.02 -5.29
N VAL A 131 2.52 12.20 -6.17
CA VAL A 131 1.25 11.54 -5.90
C VAL A 131 1.33 10.03 -6.11
N LEU A 132 1.73 9.57 -7.30
CA LEU A 132 1.70 8.13 -7.58
C LEU A 132 2.72 7.34 -6.74
N ASP A 133 3.97 7.80 -6.67
CA ASP A 133 5.01 7.12 -5.89
C ASP A 133 4.66 7.06 -4.40
N PRO A 134 4.22 8.15 -3.73
CA PRO A 134 3.76 8.09 -2.34
C PRO A 134 2.54 7.18 -2.13
N LEU A 135 1.54 7.21 -3.02
CA LEU A 135 0.37 6.32 -2.91
C LEU A 135 0.75 4.85 -3.09
N SER A 136 1.67 4.55 -4.00
CA SER A 136 2.22 3.21 -4.22
C SER A 136 3.01 2.73 -2.99
N GLN A 137 3.90 3.57 -2.46
CA GLN A 137 4.65 3.29 -1.24
C GLN A 137 3.73 3.01 -0.05
N LEU A 138 2.68 3.82 0.13
CA LEU A 138 1.68 3.63 1.17
C LEU A 138 0.94 2.29 1.04
N ALA A 139 0.45 1.98 -0.17
CA ALA A 139 -0.40 0.83 -0.42
C ALA A 139 0.36 -0.51 -0.50
N GLU A 140 1.58 -0.51 -1.03
CA GLU A 140 2.36 -1.72 -1.32
C GLU A 140 3.45 -1.99 -0.27
N VAL A 141 3.87 -0.98 0.51
CA VAL A 141 4.98 -1.14 1.47
C VAL A 141 4.55 -0.83 2.90
N GLU A 142 4.14 0.40 3.19
CA GLU A 142 3.89 0.83 4.57
C GLU A 142 2.77 0.02 5.23
N ILE A 143 1.58 0.01 4.64
CA ILE A 143 0.43 -0.69 5.22
C ILE A 143 0.66 -2.21 5.26
N PRO A 144 1.13 -2.88 4.18
CA PRO A 144 1.42 -4.31 4.22
C PRO A 144 2.44 -4.71 5.29
N ASN A 145 3.43 -3.87 5.59
CA ASN A 145 4.40 -4.14 6.65
C ASN A 145 3.74 -4.16 8.03
N ILE A 146 2.86 -3.21 8.35
CA ILE A 146 2.11 -3.18 9.61
C ILE A 146 1.17 -4.41 9.69
N LEU A 147 0.48 -4.75 8.60
CA LEU A 147 -0.37 -5.94 8.52
C LEU A 147 0.42 -7.26 8.68
N LYS A 148 1.70 -7.28 8.26
CA LYS A 148 2.58 -8.43 8.48
C LYS A 148 2.89 -8.63 9.96
N GLN A 149 3.18 -7.55 10.69
CA GLN A 149 3.35 -7.61 12.15
C GLN A 149 2.07 -8.08 12.85
N ARG A 150 0.90 -7.62 12.39
CA ARG A 150 -0.40 -8.10 12.89
C ARG A 150 -0.59 -9.61 12.75
N LYS A 151 -0.17 -10.19 11.62
CA LYS A 151 -0.16 -11.65 11.39
C LYS A 151 0.88 -12.35 12.27
N GLN A 152 2.05 -11.75 12.45
CA GLN A 152 3.09 -12.28 13.34
C GLN A 152 2.61 -12.34 14.80
N LEU A 153 1.92 -11.30 15.28
CA LEU A 153 1.34 -11.27 16.61
C LEU A 153 0.32 -12.41 16.81
N ALA A 154 -0.54 -12.67 15.81
CA ALA A 154 -1.47 -13.80 15.87
C ALA A 154 -0.75 -15.15 16.00
N LYS A 155 0.40 -15.32 15.31
CA LYS A 155 1.22 -16.53 15.45
C LYS A 155 1.85 -16.63 16.84
N LEU A 156 2.41 -15.55 17.36
CA LEU A 156 3.04 -15.53 18.69
C LEU A 156 2.04 -15.84 19.81
N VAL A 157 0.79 -15.36 19.68
CA VAL A 157 -0.28 -15.69 20.63
C VAL A 157 -0.62 -17.17 20.60
N LEU A 158 -0.67 -17.81 19.42
CA LEU A 158 -0.86 -19.26 19.31
C LEU A 158 0.30 -20.04 19.93
N ASP A 159 1.54 -19.58 19.74
CA ASP A 159 2.73 -20.19 20.33
C ASP A 159 2.71 -20.08 21.87
N TYR A 160 2.32 -18.92 22.41
CA TYR A 160 2.12 -18.69 23.84
C TYR A 160 1.00 -19.58 24.42
N ASP A 161 -0.17 -19.65 23.78
CA ASP A 161 -1.28 -20.51 24.22
C ASP A 161 -0.88 -21.98 24.25
N SER A 162 -0.08 -22.42 23.25
CA SER A 162 0.47 -23.77 23.18
C SER A 162 1.47 -24.04 24.31
N ALA A 163 2.40 -23.13 24.58
CA ALA A 163 3.33 -23.24 25.70
C ALA A 163 2.58 -23.30 27.04
N ARG A 164 1.58 -22.42 27.22
CA ARG A 164 0.76 -22.35 28.43
C ARG A 164 -0.04 -23.63 28.64
N ALA A 165 -0.60 -24.21 27.58
CA ALA A 165 -1.30 -25.49 27.66
C ALA A 165 -0.37 -26.64 28.09
N ARG A 166 0.86 -26.70 27.55
CA ARG A 166 1.88 -27.69 27.94
C ARG A 166 2.28 -27.55 29.40
N TRP A 167 2.50 -26.32 29.86
CA TRP A 167 2.82 -26.02 31.26
C TRP A 167 1.68 -26.41 32.21
N LEU A 168 0.43 -26.07 31.88
CA LEU A 168 -0.74 -26.45 32.68
C LEU A 168 -0.90 -27.98 32.77
N GLN A 169 -0.63 -28.70 31.67
CA GLN A 169 -0.67 -30.16 31.66
C GLN A 169 0.42 -30.76 32.56
N ALA A 170 1.65 -30.24 32.49
CA ALA A 170 2.76 -30.67 33.35
C ALA A 170 2.45 -30.40 34.83
N THR A 171 1.91 -29.23 35.16
CA THR A 171 1.53 -28.84 36.52
C THR A 171 0.45 -29.77 37.09
N LYS A 172 -0.57 -30.13 36.29
CA LYS A 172 -1.59 -31.11 36.71
C LYS A 172 -1.00 -32.51 36.98
N SER A 173 0.04 -32.91 36.24
CA SER A 173 0.69 -34.21 36.43
C SER A 173 1.52 -34.31 37.72
N ILE A 174 2.01 -33.17 38.24
CA ILE A 174 2.69 -33.10 39.55
C ILE A 174 1.72 -33.48 40.68
N ILE A 175 0.47 -33.03 40.60
CA ILE A 175 -0.54 -33.20 41.66
C ILE A 175 -0.98 -34.67 41.80
N SER A 176 -0.94 -35.46 40.71
CA SER A 176 -1.41 -36.86 40.69
C SER A 176 -0.29 -37.91 40.71
N GLY A 177 0.99 -37.51 40.75
CA GLY A 177 2.14 -38.41 40.55
C GLY A 177 2.99 -38.66 41.81
N THR A 178 3.52 -39.88 41.95
CA THR A 178 4.41 -40.30 43.05
C THR A 178 5.87 -39.84 42.89
N ASN A 179 6.28 -39.33 41.71
CA ASN A 179 7.65 -38.84 41.44
C ASN A 179 7.72 -37.31 41.30
N THR A 180 7.53 -36.61 42.42
CA THR A 180 7.24 -35.17 42.48
C THR A 180 8.41 -34.27 42.07
N GLN A 181 9.67 -34.63 42.37
CA GLN A 181 10.84 -33.77 42.08
C GLN A 181 11.12 -33.61 40.58
N ALA A 182 11.16 -34.70 39.81
CA ALA A 182 11.44 -34.62 38.37
C ALA A 182 10.31 -33.94 37.58
N LEU A 183 9.05 -34.11 38.04
CA LEU A 183 7.89 -33.45 37.44
C LEU A 183 7.88 -31.94 37.75
N THR A 184 8.37 -31.53 38.93
CA THR A 184 8.51 -30.12 39.31
C THR A 184 9.55 -29.41 38.43
N ALA A 185 10.76 -29.97 38.30
CA ALA A 185 11.80 -29.40 37.43
C ALA A 185 11.34 -29.25 35.97
N LYS A 186 10.55 -30.21 35.46
CA LYS A 186 9.96 -30.13 34.11
C LYS A 186 8.92 -29.02 34.00
N ALA A 187 8.11 -28.79 35.03
CA ALA A 187 7.13 -27.71 35.03
C ALA A 187 7.81 -26.33 35.13
N ASP A 188 8.93 -26.21 35.86
CA ASP A 188 9.69 -24.97 35.94
C ASP A 188 10.30 -24.59 34.57
N LEU A 189 10.91 -25.55 33.85
CA LEU A 189 11.40 -25.30 32.49
C LEU A 189 10.27 -24.88 31.53
N LEU A 190 9.11 -25.53 31.62
CA LEU A 190 7.95 -25.16 30.80
C LEU A 190 7.39 -23.79 31.19
N LYS A 191 7.57 -23.36 32.44
CA LYS A 191 7.18 -22.03 32.89
C LYS A 191 8.09 -20.97 32.26
N GLU A 192 9.39 -21.20 32.22
CA GLU A 192 10.34 -20.33 31.53
C GLU A 192 9.99 -20.18 30.04
N GLU A 193 9.61 -21.27 29.35
CA GLU A 193 9.13 -21.21 27.95
C GLU A 193 7.85 -20.36 27.80
N VAL A 194 6.92 -20.45 28.76
CA VAL A 194 5.69 -19.64 28.77
C VAL A 194 6.02 -18.16 28.96
N ASP A 195 6.90 -17.84 29.90
CA ASP A 195 7.32 -16.47 30.20
C ASP A 195 8.07 -15.87 29.00
N GLU A 196 8.94 -16.64 28.33
CA GLU A 196 9.61 -16.20 27.10
C GLU A 196 8.63 -15.97 25.95
N ALA A 197 7.64 -16.86 25.76
CA ALA A 197 6.61 -16.70 24.74
C ALA A 197 5.73 -15.47 25.03
N MET A 198 5.39 -15.23 26.30
CA MET A 198 4.62 -14.05 26.72
C MET A 198 5.39 -12.76 26.44
N ASN A 199 6.69 -12.71 26.77
CA ASN A 199 7.54 -11.55 26.48
C ASN A 199 7.58 -11.23 24.98
N LYS A 200 7.64 -12.26 24.11
CA LYS A 200 7.58 -12.05 22.65
C LYS A 200 6.23 -11.50 22.18
N VAL A 201 5.12 -11.95 22.77
CA VAL A 201 3.78 -11.43 22.47
C VAL A 201 3.68 -9.96 22.84
N GLU A 202 4.10 -9.59 24.06
CA GLU A 202 4.03 -8.20 24.54
C GLU A 202 4.89 -7.26 23.70
N LEU A 203 6.15 -7.63 23.41
CA LEU A 203 7.02 -6.83 22.53
C LEU A 203 6.42 -6.62 21.14
N CYS A 204 5.86 -7.67 20.54
CA CYS A 204 5.23 -7.56 19.22
C CYS A 204 3.95 -6.72 19.26
N LYS A 205 3.19 -6.79 20.36
CA LYS A 205 1.98 -6.00 20.57
C LYS A 205 2.30 -4.51 20.70
N ASP A 206 3.30 -4.17 21.52
CA ASP A 206 3.72 -2.79 21.74
C ASP A 206 4.27 -2.15 20.46
N GLN A 207 5.10 -2.89 19.70
CA GLN A 207 5.61 -2.42 18.41
C GLN A 207 4.48 -2.21 17.40
N LEU A 208 3.55 -3.17 17.28
CA LEU A 208 2.40 -3.04 16.39
C LEU A 208 1.53 -1.84 16.75
N ALA A 209 1.27 -1.63 18.05
CA ALA A 209 0.51 -0.48 18.51
C ALA A 209 1.21 0.83 18.15
N ALA A 210 2.52 0.93 18.40
CA ALA A 210 3.31 2.11 18.03
C ALA A 210 3.23 2.40 16.51
N ASP A 211 3.37 1.38 15.68
CA ASP A 211 3.32 1.54 14.22
C ASP A 211 1.91 1.93 13.73
N MET A 212 0.86 1.36 14.33
CA MET A 212 -0.54 1.70 14.01
C MET A 212 -0.90 3.13 14.43
N TYR A 213 -0.49 3.58 15.62
CA TYR A 213 -0.70 4.96 16.05
C TYR A 213 0.13 5.95 15.22
N SER A 214 1.37 5.59 14.88
CA SER A 214 2.20 6.38 13.96
C SER A 214 1.53 6.54 12.59
N PHE A 215 1.03 5.44 11.99
CA PHE A 215 0.26 5.48 10.76
C PHE A 215 -0.95 6.41 10.87
N PHE A 216 -1.74 6.27 11.94
CA PHE A 216 -2.93 7.08 12.14
C PHE A 216 -2.59 8.56 12.31
N SER A 217 -1.49 8.89 13.00
CA SER A 217 -1.05 10.27 13.19
C SER A 217 -0.66 10.97 11.87
N LYS A 218 -0.18 10.22 10.88
CA LYS A 218 0.22 10.71 9.55
C LYS A 218 -0.93 10.73 8.54
N GLU A 219 -2.14 10.38 8.94
CA GLU A 219 -3.27 10.33 8.02
C GLU A 219 -3.54 11.69 7.33
N GLY A 220 -3.32 12.80 8.04
CA GLY A 220 -3.39 14.15 7.46
C GLY A 220 -2.37 14.38 6.35
N ASP A 221 -1.16 13.84 6.50
CA ASP A 221 -0.10 13.95 5.49
C ASP A 221 -0.43 13.09 4.26
N TYR A 222 -1.00 11.90 4.45
CA TYR A 222 -1.46 11.05 3.35
C TYR A 222 -2.62 11.70 2.58
N ALA A 223 -3.50 12.43 3.26
CA ALA A 223 -4.55 13.21 2.60
C ALA A 223 -3.97 14.30 1.68
N HIS A 224 -2.83 14.87 2.04
CA HIS A 224 -2.15 15.90 1.24
C HIS A 224 -1.68 15.38 -0.13
N TYR A 225 -1.43 14.07 -0.29
CA TYR A 225 -1.12 13.47 -1.59
C TYR A 225 -2.22 13.69 -2.62
N PHE A 226 -3.49 13.75 -2.19
CA PHE A 226 -4.62 14.00 -3.09
C PHE A 226 -4.78 15.48 -3.45
N ILE A 227 -4.42 16.39 -2.52
CA ILE A 227 -4.50 17.86 -2.69
C ILE A 227 -3.36 18.38 -3.56
N THR A 228 -2.21 17.71 -3.56
CA THR A 228 -1.02 18.12 -4.32
C THR A 228 -1.12 17.82 -5.81
N THR A 229 -2.23 17.22 -6.28
CA THR A 229 -2.48 17.08 -7.73
C THR A 229 -2.34 18.45 -8.41
N PRO A 230 -1.33 18.68 -9.26
CA PRO A 230 -0.93 20.02 -9.70
C PRO A 230 -2.05 20.82 -10.38
N GLY A 231 -3.06 20.14 -10.95
CA GLY A 231 -4.25 20.76 -11.52
C GLY A 231 -5.17 21.50 -10.52
N TRP A 232 -4.99 21.31 -9.21
CA TRP A 232 -5.78 22.00 -8.17
C TRP A 232 -5.11 23.26 -7.62
N LYS A 233 -3.79 23.41 -7.75
CA LYS A 233 -3.08 24.63 -7.33
C LYS A 233 -3.30 25.80 -8.29
N ASN A 234 -3.67 25.54 -9.55
CA ASN A 234 -4.09 26.53 -10.53
C ASN A 234 -5.15 25.93 -11.46
N PRO A 235 -6.44 25.91 -11.07
CA PRO A 235 -7.49 25.50 -11.99
C PRO A 235 -7.53 26.49 -13.18
N PRO A 236 -7.54 26.00 -14.43
CA PRO A 236 -7.98 26.83 -15.55
C PRO A 236 -9.36 27.39 -15.21
N LEU A 237 -9.61 28.67 -15.52
CA LEU A 237 -10.83 29.41 -15.17
C LEU A 237 -12.15 28.66 -15.48
N GLU A 238 -12.12 27.67 -16.35
CA GLU A 238 -13.25 26.83 -16.75
C GLU A 238 -13.68 25.76 -15.72
N ARG A 239 -12.82 25.35 -14.77
CA ARG A 239 -13.16 24.30 -13.79
C ARG A 239 -13.76 24.81 -12.48
N ARG A 240 -14.12 26.09 -12.40
CA ARG A 240 -14.73 26.70 -11.20
C ARG A 240 -16.20 26.27 -10.97
N TRP A 241 -16.82 25.59 -11.94
CA TRP A 241 -18.23 25.20 -11.89
C TRP A 241 -18.52 23.79 -11.35
N MET A 242 -17.50 22.96 -11.09
CA MET A 242 -17.70 21.57 -10.64
C MET A 242 -17.76 21.37 -9.12
N ILE A 243 -17.69 22.46 -8.33
CA ILE A 243 -17.87 22.40 -6.88
C ILE A 243 -18.97 23.40 -6.49
N THR A 244 -20.20 23.03 -6.79
CA THR A 244 -21.43 23.50 -6.14
C THR A 244 -22.39 22.32 -6.11
#